data_AF-A0A645HKB2-F1
#
_entry.id   AF-A0A645HKB2-F1
#
_cell.length_a   1.000
_cell.length_b   1.000
_cell.length_c   1.000
_cell.angle_alpha   90.00
_cell.angle_beta   90.00
_cell.angle_gamma   90.00
#
_symmetry.space_group_name_H-M   'P 1'
#
loop_
_entity.id
_entity.type
_entity.pdbx_description
1 polymer ?
#
loop_
_entity_poly.entity_id
_entity_poly.type
_entity_poly.pdbx_seq_one_letter_code
_entity_poly.pdbx_strand_id
1 'polypeptide(L)' 'MYVTLEPCVMCSGALNWSQISKLVIGARDEQRGFLNKNLTLHPKTDVVTGVLENECSEMVKAFFRNKR' A
#
# COMPACT_ATOMS: atom_id res chain seq x y z
N MET A 1 0.37 -9.99 -4.58
CA MET A 1 0.07 -8.70 -5.22
C MET A 1 1.18 -7.72 -4.87
N TYR A 2 1.70 -7.00 -5.86
CA TYR A 2 2.71 -5.96 -5.67
C TYR A 2 2.08 -4.61 -5.93
N VAL A 3 2.28 -3.66 -5.02
CA VAL A 3 1.79 -2.29 -5.14
C VAL A 3 2.89 -1.31 -4.74
N THR A 4 3.08 -0.25 -5.53
CA THR A 4 4.12 0.75 -5.28
C THR A 4 3.76 1.69 -4.12
N LEU A 5 2.47 1.88 -3.83
CA LEU A 5 1.96 2.67 -2.72
C LEU A 5 1.01 1.84 -1.86
N GLU A 6 1.02 2.08 -0.56
CA GLU A 6 0.15 1.42 0.41
C GLU A 6 -1.34 1.49 0.01
N PRO A 7 -2.07 0.35 0.02
CA PRO A 7 -3.49 0.33 -0.27
C PRO A 7 -4.31 1.20 0.68
N CYS A 8 -5.31 1.90 0.15
CA CYS A 8 -6.28 2.61 0.96
C CYS A 8 -7.30 1.63 1.59
N VAL A 9 -8.23 2.16 2.39
CA VAL A 9 -9.32 1.39 3.03
C VAL A 9 -10.13 0.56 2.01
N MET A 10 -10.46 1.15 0.86
CA MET A 10 -11.23 0.46 -0.19
C MET A 10 -10.49 -0.78 -0.70
N CYS A 11 -9.24 -0.62 -1.11
CA CYS A 11 -8.42 -1.72 -1.63
C CYS A 11 -8.16 -2.79 -0.56
N SER A 12 -8.02 -2.39 0.70
CA SER A 12 -7.81 -3.31 1.82
C SER A 12 -9.04 -4.18 2.08
N GLY A 13 -10.25 -3.62 1.95
CA GLY A 13 -11.48 -4.42 1.99
C GLY A 13 -11.54 -5.46 0.87
N ALA A 14 -11.18 -5.07 -0.36
CA ALA A 14 -11.11 -6.00 -1.49
C ALA A 14 -10.05 -7.10 -1.29
N LEU A 15 -8.89 -6.76 -0.74
CA LEU A 15 -7.83 -7.70 -0.39
C LEU A 15 -8.28 -8.71 0.68
N ASN A 16 -9.03 -8.24 1.68
CA ASN A 16 -9.58 -9.10 2.73
C ASN A 16 -10.55 -10.15 2.17
N TRP A 17 -11.41 -9.76 1.22
CA TRP A 17 -12.36 -10.68 0.56
C TRP A 17 -11.69 -11.63 -0.43
N SER A 18 -10.72 -11.14 -1.20
CA SER A 18 -10.02 -11.96 -2.21
C SER A 18 -9.05 -12.97 -1.61
N GLN A 19 -8.68 -12.82 -0.33
CA GLN A 19 -7.79 -13.75 0.40
C GLN A 19 -6.47 -14.05 -0.34
N ILE A 20 -5.93 -13.05 -1.03
CA ILE A 20 -4.63 -13.14 -1.67
C ILE A 20 -3.58 -13.47 -0.59
N SER A 21 -2.71 -14.44 -0.87
CA SER A 21 -1.74 -14.95 0.12
C SER A 21 -0.64 -13.97 0.48
N LYS A 22 -0.29 -13.03 -0.40
CA LYS A 22 0.82 -12.11 -0.18
C LYS A 22 0.55 -10.73 -0.76
N LEU A 23 0.79 -9.70 0.04
CA LEU A 23 0.78 -8.30 -0.34
C LEU A 23 2.18 -7.72 -0.12
N VAL A 24 2.77 -7.15 -1.17
CA VAL A 24 4.07 -6.47 -1.11
C VAL A 24 3.87 -5.01 -1.44
N ILE A 25 4.27 -4.14 -0.53
CA ILE A 25 4.07 -2.69 -0.57
C ILE A 25 5.43 -2.01 -0.69
N GLY A 26 5.51 -1.05 -1.62
CA GLY A 26 6.67 -0.17 -1.76
C GLY A 26 6.69 0.93 -0.72
N ALA A 27 6.09 2.08 -1.04
CA ALA A 27 6.00 3.23 -0.15
C ALA A 27 4.75 3.18 0.75
N ARG A 28 4.89 3.69 1.98
CA ARG A 28 3.77 3.89 2.92
C ARG A 28 2.92 5.12 2.53
N ASP A 29 1.63 5.07 2.84
CA ASP A 29 0.73 6.23 2.73
C ASP A 29 0.31 6.68 4.13
N GLU A 30 0.98 7.73 4.62
CA GLU A 30 0.76 8.25 5.97
C GLU A 30 -0.66 8.76 6.22
N GLN A 31 -1.37 9.20 5.18
CA GLN A 31 -2.69 9.83 5.32
C GLN A 31 -3.84 8.87 5.13
N ARG A 32 -3.75 8.01 4.11
CA ARG A 32 -4.87 7.16 3.62
C ARG A 32 -4.57 5.67 3.67
N GLY A 33 -3.34 5.28 3.99
CA GLY A 33 -2.91 3.90 4.13
C GLY A 33 -3.69 3.14 5.21
N PHE A 34 -4.02 1.88 4.91
CA PHE A 34 -4.83 1.06 5.81
C PHE A 34 -4.12 0.73 7.13
N LEU A 35 -2.78 0.66 7.15
CA LEU A 35 -2.00 0.41 8.35
C LEU A 35 -2.20 1.53 9.37
N ASN A 36 -2.30 2.78 8.91
CA ASN A 36 -2.57 3.93 9.79
C ASN A 36 -4.02 4.04 10.23
N LYS A 37 -4.92 3.28 9.60
CA LYS A 37 -6.32 3.14 10.03
C LYS A 37 -6.52 1.96 10.96
N ASN A 38 -5.44 1.30 11.40
CA ASN A 38 -5.47 0.10 12.24
C ASN A 38 -6.34 -1.02 11.65
N LEU A 39 -6.39 -1.12 10.32
CA LEU A 39 -7.10 -2.18 9.64
C LEU A 39 -6.17 -3.38 9.45
N THR A 40 -6.70 -4.57 9.68
CA THR A 40 -6.01 -5.83 9.42
C THR A 40 -6.57 -6.49 8.18
N LEU A 41 -5.71 -7.11 7.39
CA LEU A 41 -6.12 -7.98 6.29
C LEU A 41 -6.45 -9.37 6.82
N HIS A 42 -6.90 -10.24 5.92
CA HIS A 42 -7.19 -11.62 6.25
C HIS A 42 -5.94 -12.30 6.81
N PRO A 43 -6.03 -13.17 7.85
CA PRO A 43 -4.85 -13.80 8.46
C PRO A 43 -3.98 -14.63 7.51
N LYS A 44 -4.52 -15.00 6.35
CA LYS A 44 -3.82 -15.70 5.26
C LYS A 44 -2.91 -14.79 4.45
N THR A 45 -3.08 -13.47 4.55
CA THR A 45 -2.38 -12.48 3.73
C THR A 45 -1.13 -12.01 4.45
N ASP A 46 0.03 -12.47 3.99
CA ASP A 46 1.32 -11.97 4.45
C ASP A 46 1.59 -10.58 3.87
N VAL A 47 1.86 -9.61 4.74
CA VAL A 47 2.14 -8.22 4.35
C VAL A 47 3.63 -7.94 4.49
N VAL A 48 4.26 -7.54 3.39
CA VAL A 48 5.65 -7.07 3.33
C VAL A 48 5.66 -5.61 2.92
N THR A 49 6.36 -4.75 3.66
CA THR A 49 6.44 -3.31 3.41
C THR A 49 7.88 -2.85 3.20
N GLY A 50 8.06 -1.70 2.53
CA GLY A 50 9.37 -1.05 2.39
C GLY A 50 10.17 -1.49 1.17
N VAL A 51 9.56 -2.20 0.21
CA VAL A 51 10.27 -2.72 -0.96
C VAL A 51 10.46 -1.59 -1.99
N LEU A 52 11.70 -1.13 -2.19
CA LEU A 52 11.99 0.04 -3.03
C LEU A 52 11.19 1.29 -2.57
N GLU A 53 11.11 1.49 -1.26
CA GLU A 53 10.32 2.56 -0.64
C GLU A 53 10.70 3.96 -1.17
N ASN A 54 12.00 4.23 -1.29
CA ASN A 54 12.50 5.52 -1.74
C ASN A 54 12.10 5.79 -3.20
N GLU A 55 12.29 4.82 -4.08
CA GLU A 55 11.96 4.91 -5.51
C GLU A 55 10.44 5.06 -5.72
N CYS A 56 9.65 4.29 -4.98
CA CYS A 56 8.19 4.38 -5.02
C CYS A 56 7.69 5.73 -4.51
N SER A 57 8.26 6.25 -3.42
CA SER A 57 7.90 7.54 -2.83
C SER A 57 8.26 8.70 -3.76
N GLU A 58 9.46 8.68 -4.34
CA GLU A 58 9.91 9.71 -5.29
C GLU A 58 9.05 9.74 -6.56
N MET A 59 8.60 8.58 -7.06
CA MET A 59 7.67 8.54 -8.20
C MET A 59 6.38 9.31 -7.93
N VAL A 60 5.78 9.13 -6.75
CA VAL A 60 4.54 9.83 -6.37
C VAL A 60 4.80 11.33 -6.17
N LYS A 61 5.89 11.70 -5.50
CA LYS A 61 6.27 13.11 -5.29
C LYS A 61 6.54 13.82 -6.62
N ALA A 62 7.26 13.18 -7.54
CA ALA A 62 7.56 13.73 -8.86
C ALA A 62 6.29 13.98 -9.67
N PHE A 63 5.32 13.06 -9.62
CA PHE A 63 4.01 13.23 -10.26
C PHE A 63 3.28 14.48 -9.78
N PHE A 64 3.20 14.69 -8.46
CA PHE A 64 2.52 15.87 -7.91
C PHE A 64 3.31 17.16 -8.08
N ARG A 65 4.64 17.10 -8.11
CA ARG A 65 5.50 18.26 -8.41
C ARG A 65 5.26 18.76 -9.83
N ASN A 66 5.10 17.86 -10.80
CA ASN A 66 4.88 18.21 -12.21
C ASN A 66 3.45 18.70 -12.52
N LYS A 67 2.50 18.53 -11.60
CA LYS A 67 1.12 19.01 -11.76
C LYS A 67 0.85 20.36 -11.09
N ARG A 68 1.83 20.93 -10.40
CA ARG A 68 1.73 22.19 -9.66
C ARG A 68 2.44 23.32 -10.38
#